data_AF-A0A7S2R9X4-F1
#
_entry.id   AF-A0A7S2R9X4-F1
#
_cell.length_a   1.000
_cell.length_b   1.000
_cell.length_c   1.000
_cell.angle_alpha   90.00
_cell.angle_beta   90.00
_cell.angle_gamma   90.00
#
_symmetry.space_group_name_H-M   'P 1'
#
loop_
_entity.id
_entity.type
_entity.pdbx_description
1 polymer ?
#
loop_
_entity_poly.entity_id
_entity_poly.type
_entity_poly.pdbx_seq_one_letter_code
_entity_poly.pdbx_strand_id
1 'polypeptide(L)'
;MVGKGGGDGVRRPPRAKSPSELGMVETVLLPVVVAAGVVFAGAIGCDYLEVEMMRMLLGHDGHDYDLQRKEEFLFFEIGLAIICYCIFTLGSRCFTVGVYYMCEVLWGCNTALLLAGFGMCTGRPLLVGTATCIVALDQISWYFDCLGYLFTGKFHVGVSKYLIAPTTSRIHFITAFHHLWFLPVCLYTLKEIGMPPMSYIFSVVLTSALALAARFLTPYAVNEEKQVKVFNINLSYGFWDDINVPFVHSYDHHHPTIYLPYLIVVCNLYLNTLPVIGLYFATNYLKSVYV
;
A
#
# COMPACT_ATOMS: atom_id res chain seq x y z
N MET A 1 0.58 -7.53 -27.16
CA MET A 1 1.62 -8.19 -27.98
C MET A 1 1.99 -9.49 -27.27
N VAL A 2 1.67 -10.64 -27.85
CA VAL A 2 2.05 -11.95 -27.28
C VAL A 2 3.35 -12.36 -27.96
N GLY A 3 4.46 -12.24 -27.22
CA GLY A 3 5.78 -12.59 -27.70
C GLY A 3 5.88 -14.08 -28.05
N LYS A 4 6.45 -14.39 -29.21
CA LYS A 4 6.80 -15.75 -29.62
C LYS A 4 7.91 -16.31 -28.74
N GLY A 5 7.81 -17.61 -28.47
CA GLY A 5 8.58 -18.32 -27.47
C GLY A 5 10.10 -18.24 -27.61
N GLY A 6 10.74 -18.06 -26.46
CA GLY A 6 12.10 -18.51 -26.17
C GLY A 6 12.01 -19.66 -25.18
N GLY A 7 12.84 -20.68 -25.39
CA GLY A 7 12.88 -21.90 -24.60
C GLY A 7 13.23 -21.70 -23.13
N ASP A 8 12.98 -22.78 -22.39
CA ASP A 8 13.44 -23.09 -21.04
C ASP A 8 12.78 -22.36 -19.86
N GLY A 9 11.69 -22.97 -19.37
CA GLY A 9 11.34 -22.92 -17.94
C GLY A 9 10.46 -21.75 -17.45
N VAL A 10 10.15 -20.75 -18.27
CA VAL A 10 9.30 -19.63 -17.84
C VAL A 10 7.88 -20.15 -17.56
N ARG A 11 7.51 -20.18 -16.28
CA ARG A 11 6.19 -20.66 -15.82
C ARG A 11 5.10 -19.69 -16.26
N ARG A 12 4.00 -20.24 -16.76
CA ARG A 12 2.84 -19.43 -17.19
C ARG A 12 2.12 -18.85 -15.97
N PRO A 13 1.61 -17.61 -16.07
CA PRO A 13 0.76 -17.06 -15.02
C PRO A 13 -0.52 -17.89 -14.84
N PRO A 14 -1.17 -17.82 -13.67
CA PRO A 14 -2.47 -18.46 -13.45
C PRO A 14 -3.53 -18.02 -14.46
N ARG A 15 -4.50 -18.90 -14.73
CA ARG A 15 -5.62 -18.58 -15.64
C ARG A 15 -6.46 -17.42 -15.09
N ALA A 16 -6.88 -16.51 -15.97
CA ALA A 16 -7.90 -15.53 -15.65
C ALA A 16 -9.27 -16.21 -15.40
N LYS A 17 -9.91 -15.87 -14.27
CA LYS A 17 -11.27 -16.34 -13.94
C LYS A 17 -12.31 -15.51 -14.66
N SER A 18 -13.47 -16.06 -15.05
CA SER A 18 -14.61 -15.23 -15.49
C SER A 18 -15.31 -14.62 -14.27
N PRO A 19 -16.02 -13.49 -14.41
CA PRO A 19 -16.79 -12.90 -13.31
C PRO A 19 -17.79 -13.87 -12.66
N SER A 20 -18.37 -14.79 -13.43
CA SER A 20 -19.28 -15.82 -12.93
C SER A 20 -18.62 -16.88 -12.04
N GLU A 21 -17.29 -17.01 -12.08
CA GLU A 21 -16.51 -17.91 -11.21
C GLU A 21 -16.17 -17.26 -9.87
N LEU A 22 -16.52 -15.98 -9.67
CA LEU A 22 -16.16 -15.20 -8.50
C LEU A 22 -17.35 -15.07 -7.54
N GLY A 23 -17.26 -15.74 -6.40
CA GLY A 23 -18.25 -15.61 -5.32
C GLY A 23 -18.12 -14.31 -4.54
N MET A 24 -19.23 -13.85 -3.96
CA MET A 24 -19.27 -12.69 -3.04
C MET A 24 -18.35 -12.88 -1.82
N VAL A 25 -18.24 -14.11 -1.32
CA VAL A 25 -17.40 -14.42 -0.15
C VAL A 25 -15.92 -14.18 -0.47
N GLU A 26 -15.44 -14.74 -1.58
CA GLU A 26 -14.03 -14.64 -2.00
C GLU A 26 -13.64 -13.22 -2.39
N THR A 27 -14.55 -12.47 -2.99
CA THR A 27 -14.19 -11.20 -3.62
C THR A 27 -14.58 -9.96 -2.83
N VAL A 28 -15.47 -10.09 -1.84
CA VAL A 28 -15.92 -8.97 -1.01
C VAL A 28 -15.67 -9.24 0.46
N LEU A 29 -16.32 -10.29 1.01
CA LEU A 29 -16.33 -10.50 2.45
C LEU A 29 -14.92 -10.78 2.99
N LEU A 30 -14.21 -11.76 2.41
CA LEU A 30 -12.88 -12.13 2.87
C LEU A 30 -11.86 -10.99 2.73
N PRO A 31 -11.73 -10.31 1.57
CA PRO A 31 -10.81 -9.18 1.43
C PRO A 31 -11.08 -8.04 2.43
N VAL A 32 -12.35 -7.67 2.62
CA VAL A 32 -12.73 -6.59 3.54
C VAL A 32 -12.46 -6.98 5.00
N VAL A 33 -12.81 -8.20 5.40
CA VAL A 33 -12.54 -8.71 6.76
C VAL A 33 -11.04 -8.77 7.02
N VAL A 34 -10.24 -9.21 6.05
CA VAL A 34 -8.78 -9.25 6.20
C VAL A 34 -8.20 -7.84 6.30
N ALA A 35 -8.60 -6.90 5.44
CA ALA A 35 -8.13 -5.52 5.52
C ALA A 35 -8.50 -4.88 6.87
N ALA A 36 -9.74 -5.06 7.33
CA ALA A 36 -10.18 -4.60 8.65
C ALA A 36 -9.38 -5.26 9.79
N GLY A 37 -9.13 -6.57 9.69
CA GLY A 37 -8.31 -7.32 10.64
C GLY A 37 -6.87 -6.83 10.70
N VAL A 38 -6.26 -6.51 9.56
CA VAL A 38 -4.92 -5.90 9.46
C VAL A 38 -4.89 -4.53 10.15
N VAL A 39 -5.88 -3.67 9.90
CA VAL A 39 -5.99 -2.36 10.55
C VAL A 39 -6.15 -2.50 12.06
N PHE A 40 -7.05 -3.39 12.50
CA PHE A 40 -7.33 -3.59 13.92
C PHE A 40 -6.16 -4.24 14.67
N ALA A 41 -5.51 -5.25 14.08
CA ALA A 41 -4.31 -5.86 14.64
C ALA A 41 -3.16 -4.86 14.72
N GLY A 42 -3.01 -4.00 13.70
CA GLY A 42 -2.10 -2.86 13.75
C GLY A 42 -2.38 -1.96 14.94
N ALA A 43 -3.64 -1.56 15.15
CA ALA A 43 -4.03 -0.68 16.25
C ALA A 43 -3.74 -1.29 17.63
N ILE A 44 -4.12 -2.57 17.85
CA ILE A 44 -3.81 -3.29 19.09
C ILE A 44 -2.29 -3.40 19.30
N GLY A 45 -1.55 -3.72 18.23
CA GLY A 45 -0.10 -3.81 18.29
C GLY A 45 0.55 -2.47 18.66
N CYS A 46 -0.01 -1.36 18.19
CA CYS A 46 0.44 -0.03 18.59
C CYS A 46 0.20 0.24 20.07
N ASP A 47 -1.01 -0.02 20.58
CA ASP A 47 -1.33 0.19 22.00
C ASP A 47 -0.41 -0.64 22.91
N TYR A 48 -0.13 -1.89 22.53
CA TYR A 48 0.78 -2.76 23.28
C TYR A 48 2.22 -2.23 23.28
N LEU A 49 2.74 -1.84 22.11
CA LEU A 49 4.10 -1.33 21.99
C LEU A 49 4.29 0.03 22.65
N GLU A 50 3.29 0.90 22.58
CA GLU A 50 3.34 2.20 23.24
C GLU A 50 3.44 2.03 24.76
N VAL A 51 2.62 1.15 25.35
CA VAL A 51 2.71 0.81 26.77
C VAL A 51 4.09 0.24 27.12
N GLU A 52 4.62 -0.68 26.32
CA GLU A 52 5.90 -1.32 26.60
C GLU A 52 7.08 -0.34 26.41
N MET A 53 7.05 0.50 25.39
CA MET A 53 8.04 1.57 25.20
C MET A 53 8.00 2.59 26.34
N MET A 54 6.81 3.01 26.78
CA MET A 54 6.69 3.92 27.92
C MET A 54 7.23 3.30 29.20
N ARG A 55 7.00 2.00 29.43
CA ARG A 55 7.60 1.26 30.55
C ARG A 55 9.12 1.20 30.48
N MET A 56 9.68 0.96 29.29
CA MET A 56 11.13 0.85 29.10
C MET A 56 11.86 2.20 29.14
N LEU A 57 11.26 3.25 28.57
CA LEU A 57 11.92 4.54 28.37
C LEU A 57 11.73 5.50 29.54
N LEU A 58 10.54 5.54 30.15
CA LEU A 58 10.23 6.65 31.05
C LEU A 58 10.53 6.37 32.51
N GLY A 59 10.17 5.23 33.11
CA GLY A 59 10.35 5.03 34.56
C GLY A 59 9.85 6.16 35.47
N HIS A 60 9.18 7.20 34.95
CA HIS A 60 8.85 8.47 35.60
C HIS A 60 7.85 9.28 34.76
N ASP A 61 7.21 10.24 35.45
CA ASP A 61 5.84 10.67 35.25
C ASP A 61 5.56 11.48 33.98
N GLY A 62 4.40 11.18 33.38
CA GLY A 62 3.88 11.82 32.18
C GLY A 62 3.38 13.23 32.45
N HIS A 63 4.12 14.21 31.96
CA HIS A 63 3.73 15.61 32.01
C HIS A 63 4.24 16.36 30.77
N ASP A 64 3.60 16.14 29.60
CA ASP A 64 3.55 17.16 28.52
C ASP A 64 2.58 16.83 27.36
N TYR A 65 1.31 16.51 27.67
CA TYR A 65 0.29 16.17 26.64
C TYR A 65 -0.60 17.36 26.19
N ASP A 66 -0.39 18.59 26.67
CA ASP A 66 -1.41 19.65 26.53
C ASP A 66 -1.28 20.53 25.26
N LEU A 67 -0.11 20.56 24.60
CA LEU A 67 0.06 21.19 23.26
C LEU A 67 -0.64 20.40 22.14
N GLN A 68 -1.07 19.17 22.43
CA GLN A 68 -1.57 18.17 21.48
C GLN A 68 -3.03 18.44 21.03
N ARG A 69 -3.81 19.16 21.85
CA ARG A 69 -5.29 19.20 21.72
C ARG A 69 -5.86 19.93 20.49
N LYS A 70 -5.16 20.94 19.95
CA LYS A 70 -5.61 21.66 18.74
C LYS A 70 -5.22 20.93 17.45
N GLU A 71 -4.04 20.33 17.42
CA GLU A 71 -3.59 19.54 16.28
C GLU A 71 -4.33 18.21 16.19
N GLU A 72 -4.73 17.63 17.33
CA GLU A 72 -5.62 16.46 17.40
C GLU A 72 -6.90 16.64 16.58
N PHE A 73 -7.52 17.83 16.63
CA PHE A 73 -8.75 18.08 15.87
C PHE A 73 -8.49 18.14 14.36
N LEU A 74 -7.44 18.84 13.92
CA LEU A 74 -7.07 18.92 12.51
C LEU A 74 -6.71 17.53 11.95
N PHE A 75 -5.93 16.74 12.68
CA PHE A 75 -5.57 15.38 12.26
C PHE A 75 -6.79 14.47 12.22
N PHE A 76 -7.74 14.61 13.15
CA PHE A 76 -8.99 13.87 13.09
C PHE A 76 -9.77 14.14 11.79
N GLU A 77 -9.90 15.40 11.37
CA GLU A 77 -10.58 15.78 10.13
C GLU A 77 -9.88 15.23 8.89
N ILE A 78 -8.53 15.33 8.84
CA ILE A 78 -7.73 14.74 7.77
C ILE A 78 -7.93 13.22 7.73
N GLY A 79 -7.91 12.56 8.88
CA GLY A 79 -8.12 11.11 8.99
C GLY A 79 -9.49 10.69 8.47
N LEU A 80 -10.54 11.41 8.83
CA LEU A 80 -11.89 11.17 8.35
C LEU A 80 -11.99 11.37 6.82
N ALA A 81 -11.36 12.42 6.29
CA ALA A 81 -11.31 12.68 4.85
C ALA A 81 -10.63 11.53 4.09
N ILE A 82 -9.53 10.98 4.62
CA ILE A 82 -8.83 9.83 4.03
C ILE A 82 -9.71 8.57 4.03
N ILE A 83 -10.40 8.28 5.14
CA ILE A 83 -11.32 7.13 5.23
C ILE A 83 -12.46 7.28 4.23
N CYS A 84 -13.08 8.46 4.16
CA CYS A 84 -14.13 8.76 3.19
C CYS A 84 -13.63 8.62 1.75
N TYR A 85 -12.39 9.07 1.45
CA TYR A 85 -11.77 8.90 0.15
C TYR A 85 -11.57 7.41 -0.20
N CYS A 86 -11.12 6.59 0.76
CA CYS A 86 -10.96 5.16 0.55
C CYS A 86 -12.30 4.48 0.24
N ILE A 87 -13.35 4.79 1.02
CA ILE A 87 -14.71 4.29 0.80
C ILE A 87 -15.23 4.73 -0.58
N PHE A 88 -15.04 6.00 -0.93
CA PHE A 88 -15.40 6.53 -2.26
C PHE A 88 -14.65 5.81 -3.38
N THR A 89 -13.35 5.56 -3.22
CA THR A 89 -12.52 4.85 -4.20
C THR A 89 -13.01 3.43 -4.43
N LEU A 90 -13.20 2.66 -3.36
CA LEU A 90 -13.67 1.27 -3.45
C LEU A 90 -15.10 1.20 -3.99
N GLY A 91 -15.99 2.05 -3.47
CA GLY A 91 -17.39 2.13 -3.90
C GLY A 91 -17.51 2.49 -5.37
N SER A 92 -16.90 3.59 -5.82
CA SER A 92 -16.99 4.04 -7.21
C SER A 92 -16.41 3.04 -8.20
N ARG A 93 -15.32 2.34 -7.86
CA ARG A 93 -14.75 1.28 -8.69
C ARG A 93 -15.63 0.02 -8.72
N CYS A 94 -16.19 -0.36 -7.57
CA CYS A 94 -17.18 -1.45 -7.46
C CYS A 94 -18.42 -1.18 -8.32
N PHE A 95 -18.98 0.04 -8.27
CA PHE A 95 -20.14 0.42 -9.09
C PHE A 95 -19.84 0.45 -10.60
N THR A 96 -18.60 0.75 -11.00
CA THR A 96 -18.24 0.89 -12.42
C THR A 96 -17.77 -0.42 -13.07
N VAL A 97 -17.14 -1.31 -12.31
CA VAL A 97 -16.51 -2.53 -12.85
C VAL A 97 -17.21 -3.81 -12.36
N GLY A 98 -17.78 -3.77 -11.16
CA GLY A 98 -18.47 -4.90 -10.55
C GLY A 98 -17.97 -5.20 -9.14
N VAL A 99 -18.67 -6.08 -8.44
CA VAL A 99 -18.45 -6.32 -7.01
C VAL A 99 -17.12 -7.01 -6.70
N TYR A 100 -16.58 -7.78 -7.64
CA TYR A 100 -15.31 -8.48 -7.44
C TYR A 100 -14.11 -7.54 -7.29
N TYR A 101 -14.31 -6.27 -7.64
CA TYR A 101 -13.34 -5.20 -7.50
C TYR A 101 -13.07 -4.82 -6.05
N MET A 102 -13.93 -5.24 -5.11
CA MET A 102 -13.71 -5.02 -3.68
C MET A 102 -12.44 -5.67 -3.15
N CYS A 103 -11.88 -6.66 -3.85
CA CYS A 103 -10.57 -7.23 -3.51
C CYS A 103 -9.43 -6.19 -3.54
N GLU A 104 -9.59 -5.09 -4.28
CA GLU A 104 -8.63 -3.98 -4.31
C GLU A 104 -8.43 -3.32 -2.93
N VAL A 105 -9.31 -3.53 -1.95
CA VAL A 105 -9.06 -3.07 -0.57
C VAL A 105 -7.74 -3.63 -0.01
N LEU A 106 -7.32 -4.81 -0.47
CA LEU A 106 -6.08 -5.45 -0.07
C LEU A 106 -4.82 -4.84 -0.70
N TRP A 107 -4.93 -3.93 -1.67
CA TRP A 107 -3.77 -3.18 -2.13
C TRP A 107 -3.12 -2.46 -0.97
N GLY A 108 -1.79 -2.53 -0.87
CA GLY A 108 -1.01 -1.89 0.18
C GLY A 108 -1.32 -0.41 0.32
N CYS A 109 -1.48 0.32 -0.79
CA CYS A 109 -1.89 1.73 -0.79
C CYS A 109 -3.30 1.95 -0.23
N ASN A 110 -4.28 1.13 -0.60
CA ASN A 110 -5.65 1.23 -0.08
C ASN A 110 -5.75 0.87 1.40
N THR A 111 -5.07 -0.19 1.83
CA THR A 111 -4.99 -0.55 3.26
C THR A 111 -4.22 0.52 4.04
N ALA A 112 -3.18 1.13 3.47
CA ALA A 112 -2.45 2.22 4.10
C ALA A 112 -3.32 3.48 4.29
N LEU A 113 -4.22 3.80 3.34
CA LEU A 113 -5.22 4.88 3.55
C LEU A 113 -6.04 4.61 4.82
N LEU A 114 -6.54 3.38 5.02
CA LEU A 114 -7.30 3.02 6.20
C LEU A 114 -6.46 3.08 7.49
N LEU A 115 -5.22 2.56 7.46
CA LEU A 115 -4.29 2.62 8.59
C LEU A 115 -3.97 4.06 8.99
N ALA A 116 -3.62 4.91 8.03
CA ALA A 116 -3.30 6.32 8.28
C ALA A 116 -4.55 7.09 8.76
N GLY A 117 -5.68 6.91 8.10
CA GLY A 117 -6.93 7.56 8.49
C GLY A 117 -7.35 7.20 9.92
N PHE A 118 -7.32 5.90 10.25
CA PHE A 118 -7.61 5.44 11.61
C PHE A 118 -6.56 5.92 12.63
N GLY A 119 -5.27 5.90 12.25
CA GLY A 119 -4.18 6.42 13.08
C GLY A 119 -4.35 7.90 13.41
N MET A 120 -4.73 8.71 12.41
CA MET A 120 -5.00 10.13 12.59
C MET A 120 -6.24 10.39 13.44
N CYS A 121 -7.35 9.67 13.21
CA CYS A 121 -8.56 9.81 14.01
C CYS A 121 -8.39 9.35 15.47
N THR A 122 -7.41 8.49 15.75
CA THR A 122 -7.17 7.94 17.09
C THR A 122 -5.89 8.43 17.75
N GLY A 123 -5.18 9.39 17.14
CA GLY A 123 -3.94 9.94 17.69
C GLY A 123 -2.78 8.93 17.76
N ARG A 124 -2.75 7.91 16.89
CA ARG A 124 -1.73 6.84 16.89
C ARG A 124 -0.68 7.05 15.79
N PRO A 125 0.43 7.76 16.06
CA PRO A 125 1.46 8.06 15.05
C PRO A 125 2.14 6.80 14.49
N LEU A 126 2.21 5.71 15.25
CA LEU A 126 2.80 4.45 14.77
C LEU A 126 2.02 3.86 13.59
N LEU A 127 0.68 4.00 13.57
CA LEU A 127 -0.14 3.57 12.43
C LEU A 127 0.11 4.45 11.20
N VAL A 128 0.19 5.77 11.39
CA VAL A 128 0.47 6.71 10.30
C VAL A 128 1.87 6.48 9.72
N GLY A 129 2.87 6.30 10.57
CA GLY A 129 4.23 5.95 10.15
C GLY A 129 4.30 4.59 9.48
N THR A 130 3.56 3.59 9.98
CA THR A 130 3.46 2.27 9.33
C THR A 130 2.86 2.39 7.93
N ALA A 131 1.74 3.11 7.79
CA ALA A 131 1.11 3.39 6.50
C ALA A 131 2.06 4.11 5.54
N THR A 132 2.82 5.09 6.04
CA THR A 132 3.87 5.80 5.30
C THR A 132 4.91 4.84 4.75
N CYS A 133 5.39 3.92 5.60
CA CYS A 133 6.38 2.92 5.21
C CYS A 133 5.82 1.91 4.17
N ILE A 134 4.56 1.48 4.32
CA ILE A 134 3.91 0.56 3.37
C ILE A 134 3.94 1.11 1.94
N VAL A 135 3.73 2.42 1.77
CA VAL A 135 3.58 3.05 0.45
C VAL A 135 4.86 3.72 -0.06
N ALA A 136 5.92 3.83 0.74
CA ALA A 136 7.08 4.65 0.43
C ALA A 136 7.69 4.37 -0.95
N LEU A 137 8.04 3.11 -1.25
CA LEU A 137 8.60 2.71 -2.55
C LEU A 137 7.65 3.03 -3.72
N ASP A 138 6.38 2.66 -3.60
CA ASP A 138 5.39 2.80 -4.65
C ASP A 138 5.13 4.28 -4.98
N GLN A 139 4.91 5.11 -3.95
CA GLN A 139 4.62 6.55 -4.12
C GLN A 139 5.82 7.31 -4.70
N ILE A 140 7.03 7.01 -4.24
CA ILE A 140 8.24 7.65 -4.78
C ILE A 140 8.46 7.24 -6.24
N SER A 141 8.22 5.97 -6.58
CA SER A 141 8.28 5.49 -7.95
C SER A 141 7.24 6.20 -8.83
N TRP A 142 6.04 6.45 -8.29
CA TRP A 142 5.01 7.25 -8.92
C TRP A 142 5.44 8.69 -9.20
N TYR A 143 6.09 9.36 -8.25
CA TYR A 143 6.63 10.71 -8.47
C TYR A 143 7.65 10.73 -9.60
N PHE A 144 8.57 9.77 -9.59
CA PHE A 144 9.60 9.68 -10.61
C PHE A 144 9.01 9.40 -12.00
N ASP A 145 8.03 8.52 -12.07
CA ASP A 145 7.32 8.21 -13.31
C ASP A 145 6.48 9.38 -13.84
N CYS A 146 5.70 10.05 -13.00
CA CYS A 146 4.86 11.17 -13.42
C CYS A 146 5.71 12.36 -13.86
N LEU A 147 6.78 12.70 -13.12
CA LEU A 147 7.73 13.74 -13.53
C LEU A 147 8.48 13.33 -14.81
N GLY A 148 8.94 12.09 -14.87
CA GLY A 148 9.61 11.54 -16.05
C GLY A 148 8.73 11.62 -17.29
N TYR A 149 7.45 11.25 -17.18
CA TYR A 149 6.51 11.33 -18.29
C TYR A 149 6.23 12.78 -18.69
N LEU A 150 6.08 13.69 -17.72
CA LEU A 150 5.85 15.11 -17.99
C LEU A 150 7.02 15.74 -18.77
N PHE A 151 8.26 15.43 -18.42
CA PHE A 151 9.44 16.07 -19.02
C PHE A 151 9.99 15.33 -20.25
N THR A 152 9.80 14.01 -20.35
CA THR A 152 10.43 13.19 -21.39
C THR A 152 9.45 12.36 -22.22
N GLY A 153 8.18 12.31 -21.83
CA GLY A 153 7.17 11.43 -22.42
C GLY A 153 7.36 9.95 -22.08
N LYS A 154 8.22 9.61 -21.10
CA LYS A 154 8.55 8.23 -20.71
C LYS A 154 8.34 7.96 -19.22
N PHE A 155 7.76 6.81 -18.91
CA PHE A 155 7.76 6.23 -17.57
C PHE A 155 9.07 5.47 -17.36
N HIS A 156 9.86 5.86 -16.37
CA HIS A 156 11.22 5.34 -16.19
C HIS A 156 11.24 4.07 -15.33
N VAL A 157 10.30 3.95 -14.39
CA VAL A 157 10.07 2.74 -13.59
C VAL A 157 8.93 1.94 -14.19
N GLY A 158 7.83 2.60 -14.57
CA GLY A 158 6.67 1.96 -15.21
C GLY A 158 5.48 1.69 -14.28
N VAL A 159 5.56 2.00 -12.98
CA VAL A 159 4.49 1.76 -11.99
C VAL A 159 3.21 2.56 -12.27
N SER A 160 3.31 3.73 -12.90
CA SER A 160 2.13 4.57 -13.22
C SER A 160 1.77 4.57 -14.71
N LYS A 161 2.45 3.76 -15.53
CA LYS A 161 2.22 3.68 -16.98
C LYS A 161 0.79 3.28 -17.35
N TYR A 162 0.13 2.50 -16.49
CA TYR A 162 -1.26 2.10 -16.70
C TYR A 162 -2.22 3.29 -16.78
N LEU A 163 -1.88 4.47 -16.22
CA LEU A 163 -2.74 5.64 -16.25
C LEU A 163 -3.10 6.12 -17.66
N ILE A 164 -2.19 5.93 -18.61
CA ILE A 164 -2.40 6.33 -20.01
C ILE A 164 -2.90 5.18 -20.88
N ALA A 165 -3.11 3.99 -20.31
CA ALA A 165 -3.65 2.87 -21.04
C ALA A 165 -5.10 3.19 -21.49
N PRO A 166 -5.47 2.91 -22.74
CA PRO A 166 -6.84 3.13 -23.23
C PRO A 166 -7.91 2.37 -22.44
N THR A 167 -7.51 1.33 -21.72
CA THR A 167 -8.35 0.48 -20.87
C THR A 167 -8.60 1.08 -19.48
N THR A 168 -7.86 2.11 -19.08
CA THR A 168 -8.00 2.75 -17.77
C THR A 168 -9.20 3.68 -17.77
N SER A 169 -10.20 3.37 -16.95
CA SER A 169 -11.40 4.19 -16.82
C SER A 169 -11.07 5.53 -16.15
N ARG A 170 -11.87 6.58 -16.43
CA ARG A 170 -11.72 7.89 -15.78
C ARG A 170 -11.84 7.81 -14.26
N ILE A 171 -12.72 6.96 -13.76
CA ILE A 171 -12.87 6.73 -12.32
C ILE A 171 -11.60 6.10 -11.74
N HIS A 172 -11.03 5.10 -12.42
CA HIS A 172 -9.76 4.51 -11.98
C HIS A 172 -8.65 5.57 -11.95
N PHE A 173 -8.53 6.37 -13.01
CA PHE A 173 -7.55 7.46 -13.09
C PHE A 173 -7.67 8.45 -11.92
N ILE A 174 -8.88 8.96 -11.66
CA ILE A 174 -9.12 9.95 -10.59
C ILE A 174 -8.84 9.36 -9.21
N THR A 175 -9.28 8.13 -8.98
CA THR A 175 -9.11 7.44 -7.70
C THR A 175 -7.68 6.93 -7.47
N ALA A 176 -6.86 6.83 -8.51
CA ALA A 176 -5.42 6.58 -8.38
C ALA A 176 -4.64 7.82 -7.94
N PHE A 177 -5.26 9.01 -7.91
CA PHE A 177 -4.56 10.26 -7.57
C PHE A 177 -4.05 10.30 -6.12
N HIS A 178 -4.55 9.42 -5.23
CA HIS A 178 -3.96 9.23 -3.90
C HIS A 178 -2.50 8.82 -3.95
N HIS A 179 -2.02 8.27 -5.06
CA HIS A 179 -0.61 8.01 -5.22
C HIS A 179 0.25 9.29 -5.17
N LEU A 180 -0.35 10.44 -5.48
CA LEU A 180 0.37 11.71 -5.49
C LEU A 180 0.30 12.44 -4.15
N TRP A 181 -0.87 12.53 -3.52
CA TRP A 181 -1.06 13.36 -2.32
C TRP A 181 -0.91 12.61 -1.00
N PHE A 182 -1.09 11.29 -0.95
CA PHE A 182 -1.21 10.56 0.31
C PHE A 182 0.07 10.57 1.15
N LEU A 183 1.23 10.34 0.52
CA LEU A 183 2.52 10.36 1.21
C LEU A 183 2.83 11.75 1.80
N PRO A 184 2.68 12.88 1.06
CA PRO A 184 2.82 14.23 1.61
C PRO A 184 1.91 14.49 2.80
N VAL A 185 0.65 14.04 2.77
CA VAL A 185 -0.28 14.19 3.90
C VAL A 185 0.21 13.42 5.12
N CYS A 186 0.70 12.18 4.95
CA CYS A 186 1.25 11.41 6.07
C CYS A 186 2.50 12.09 6.67
N LEU A 187 3.41 12.58 5.82
CA LEU A 187 4.61 13.29 6.28
C LEU A 187 4.26 14.61 6.98
N TYR A 188 3.25 15.32 6.50
CA TYR A 188 2.73 16.52 7.15
C TYR A 188 2.22 16.23 8.56
N THR A 189 1.45 15.16 8.74
CA THR A 189 0.97 14.75 10.08
C THR A 189 2.11 14.31 11.00
N LEU A 190 3.13 13.64 10.45
CA LEU A 190 4.25 13.15 11.25
C LEU A 190 5.33 14.21 11.52
N LYS A 191 5.28 15.40 10.92
CA LYS A 191 6.38 16.38 11.01
C LYS A 191 6.66 16.87 12.44
N GLU A 192 5.62 17.00 13.27
CA GLU A 192 5.74 17.48 14.65
C GLU A 192 6.13 16.35 15.62
N ILE A 193 5.59 15.14 15.40
CA ILE A 193 5.78 13.99 16.30
C ILE A 193 7.03 13.19 15.95
N GLY A 194 7.43 13.20 14.68
CA GLY A 194 8.43 12.31 14.11
C GLY A 194 7.80 10.99 13.64
N MET A 195 8.50 10.27 12.76
CA MET A 195 8.11 8.91 12.38
C MET A 195 8.59 7.94 13.46
N PRO A 196 7.71 7.13 14.08
CA PRO A 196 8.13 6.16 15.09
C PRO A 196 9.09 5.10 14.51
N PRO A 197 10.14 4.68 15.22
CA PRO A 197 11.14 3.74 14.71
C PRO A 197 10.57 2.35 14.39
N MET A 198 9.52 1.93 15.12
CA MET A 198 8.86 0.64 14.91
C MET A 198 7.96 0.61 13.66
N SER A 199 7.68 1.76 13.03
CA SER A 199 6.83 1.86 11.85
C SER A 199 7.31 0.98 10.70
N TYR A 200 8.63 0.88 10.49
CA TYR A 200 9.17 0.06 9.43
C TYR A 200 8.96 -1.44 9.69
N ILE A 201 9.27 -1.92 10.90
CA ILE A 201 9.06 -3.33 11.29
C ILE A 201 7.58 -3.70 11.14
N PHE A 202 6.68 -2.84 11.61
CA PHE A 202 5.23 -3.05 11.45
C PHE A 202 4.83 -3.10 9.98
N SER A 203 5.38 -2.21 9.15
CA SER A 203 5.08 -2.22 7.72
C SER A 203 5.50 -3.52 7.05
N VAL A 204 6.66 -4.08 7.42
CA VAL A 204 7.14 -5.37 6.89
C VAL A 204 6.18 -6.49 7.27
N VAL A 205 5.73 -6.55 8.53
CA VAL A 205 4.78 -7.58 9.00
C VAL A 205 3.44 -7.45 8.26
N LEU A 206 2.87 -6.24 8.22
CA LEU A 206 1.55 -6.03 7.61
C LEU A 206 1.56 -6.21 6.09
N THR A 207 2.58 -5.71 5.39
CA THR A 207 2.70 -5.94 3.93
C THR A 207 2.92 -7.41 3.60
N SER A 208 3.67 -8.15 4.42
CA SER A 208 3.82 -9.60 4.26
C SER A 208 2.48 -10.32 4.42
N ALA A 209 1.69 -9.96 5.44
CA ALA A 209 0.34 -10.49 5.64
C ALA A 209 -0.59 -10.13 4.48
N LEU A 210 -0.53 -8.90 3.96
CA LEU A 210 -1.33 -8.45 2.82
C LEU A 210 -0.93 -9.17 1.52
N ALA A 211 0.36 -9.43 1.28
CA ALA A 211 0.82 -10.18 0.10
C ALA A 211 0.38 -11.65 0.17
N LEU A 212 0.47 -12.27 1.36
CA LEU A 212 -0.05 -13.61 1.62
C LEU A 212 -1.56 -13.68 1.37
N ALA A 213 -2.32 -12.77 1.98
CA ALA A 213 -3.77 -12.70 1.79
C ALA A 213 -4.12 -12.49 0.31
N ALA A 214 -3.46 -11.55 -0.37
CA ALA A 214 -3.68 -11.30 -1.79
C ALA A 214 -3.44 -12.57 -2.63
N ARG A 215 -2.37 -13.33 -2.35
CA ARG A 215 -2.05 -14.56 -3.08
C ARG A 215 -3.14 -15.63 -2.97
N PHE A 216 -3.75 -15.76 -1.80
CA PHE A 216 -4.70 -16.86 -1.54
C PHE A 216 -6.17 -16.47 -1.70
N LEU A 217 -6.50 -15.19 -1.57
CA LEU A 217 -7.88 -14.72 -1.52
C LEU A 217 -8.30 -13.97 -2.78
N THR A 218 -7.36 -13.51 -3.61
CA THR A 218 -7.68 -12.70 -4.79
C THR A 218 -7.34 -13.44 -6.09
N PRO A 219 -8.18 -13.31 -7.14
CA PRO A 219 -7.84 -13.87 -8.44
C PRO A 219 -6.62 -13.15 -9.01
N TYR A 220 -5.73 -13.88 -9.70
CA TYR A 220 -4.62 -13.26 -10.42
C TYR A 220 -5.12 -12.28 -11.50
N ALA A 221 -6.12 -12.72 -12.28
CA ALA A 221 -6.73 -11.95 -13.34
C ALA A 221 -8.19 -12.34 -13.53
N VAL A 222 -8.97 -11.43 -14.10
CA VAL A 222 -10.38 -11.62 -14.45
C VAL A 222 -10.56 -11.38 -15.94
N ASN A 223 -11.21 -12.31 -16.63
CA ASN A 223 -11.53 -12.20 -18.04
C ASN A 223 -12.87 -11.48 -18.20
N GLU A 224 -12.82 -10.15 -18.38
CA GLU A 224 -13.97 -9.35 -18.78
C GLU A 224 -14.16 -9.56 -20.29
N GLU A 225 -15.40 -9.63 -20.79
CA GLU A 225 -15.72 -10.00 -22.20
C GLU A 225 -14.83 -9.31 -23.27
N LYS A 226 -14.39 -8.08 -22.99
CA LYS A 226 -13.58 -7.25 -23.91
C LYS A 226 -12.10 -7.20 -23.56
N GLN A 227 -11.69 -7.60 -22.35
CA GLN A 227 -10.33 -7.45 -21.86
C GLN A 227 -10.02 -8.38 -20.68
N VAL A 228 -8.77 -8.84 -20.60
CA VAL A 228 -8.27 -9.50 -19.39
C VAL A 228 -7.71 -8.45 -18.46
N LYS A 229 -8.27 -8.38 -17.26
CA LYS A 229 -7.85 -7.47 -16.21
C LYS A 229 -6.98 -8.20 -15.20
N VAL A 230 -5.74 -7.78 -15.08
CA VAL A 230 -4.78 -8.34 -14.11
C VAL A 230 -4.94 -7.61 -12.79
N PHE A 231 -5.19 -8.37 -11.71
CA PHE A 231 -5.28 -7.83 -10.36
C PHE A 231 -3.93 -7.86 -9.66
N ASN A 232 -3.18 -8.96 -9.77
CA ASN A 232 -1.84 -9.16 -9.18
C ASN A 232 -1.58 -8.34 -7.89
N ILE A 233 -2.51 -8.42 -6.94
CA ILE A 233 -2.56 -7.49 -5.80
C ILE A 233 -1.31 -7.69 -4.95
N ASN A 234 -0.67 -6.57 -4.58
CA ASN A 234 0.60 -6.53 -3.86
C ASN A 234 1.72 -7.35 -4.53
N LEU A 235 1.71 -7.42 -5.87
CA LEU A 235 2.67 -8.20 -6.64
C LEU A 235 2.68 -9.68 -6.21
N SER A 236 1.58 -10.21 -5.68
CA SER A 236 1.53 -11.54 -5.08
C SER A 236 1.82 -12.68 -6.07
N TYR A 237 1.83 -12.42 -7.38
CA TYR A 237 2.13 -13.39 -8.43
C TYR A 237 3.37 -13.09 -9.27
N GLY A 238 3.83 -11.85 -9.31
CA GLY A 238 4.99 -11.41 -10.08
C GLY A 238 5.14 -9.90 -10.03
N PHE A 239 6.25 -9.36 -10.50
CA PHE A 239 6.35 -7.92 -10.77
C PHE A 239 5.57 -7.55 -12.04
N TRP A 240 5.22 -6.28 -12.19
CA TRP A 240 4.56 -5.81 -13.42
C TRP A 240 5.51 -5.83 -14.59
N ASP A 241 5.05 -6.29 -15.76
CA ASP A 241 5.84 -6.35 -17.01
C ASP A 241 6.40 -4.99 -17.44
N ASP A 242 5.80 -3.89 -16.98
CA ASP A 242 6.25 -2.53 -17.24
C ASP A 242 7.53 -2.15 -16.47
N ILE A 243 7.91 -2.91 -15.44
CA ILE A 243 9.11 -2.69 -14.64
C ILE A 243 10.29 -3.39 -15.31
N ASN A 244 11.15 -2.64 -16.01
CA ASN A 244 12.27 -3.22 -16.75
C ASN A 244 13.51 -3.45 -15.87
N VAL A 245 13.38 -4.26 -14.83
CA VAL A 245 14.47 -4.59 -13.89
C VAL A 245 14.62 -6.11 -13.79
N PRO A 246 15.50 -6.75 -14.59
CA PRO A 246 15.51 -8.21 -14.72
C PRO A 246 15.60 -8.98 -13.40
N PHE A 247 16.35 -8.47 -12.42
CA PHE A 247 16.52 -9.18 -11.16
C PHE A 247 15.21 -9.31 -10.38
N VAL A 248 14.28 -8.34 -10.45
CA VAL A 248 13.04 -8.40 -9.66
C VAL A 248 12.10 -9.51 -10.14
N HIS A 249 12.20 -9.87 -11.42
CA HIS A 249 11.38 -10.90 -12.06
C HIS A 249 11.90 -12.33 -11.88
N SER A 250 13.01 -12.54 -11.14
CA SER A 250 13.71 -13.84 -11.07
C SER A 250 12.83 -15.03 -10.68
N TYR A 251 11.79 -14.79 -9.87
CA TYR A 251 10.90 -15.84 -9.36
C TYR A 251 9.43 -15.62 -9.71
N ASP A 252 9.13 -14.76 -10.67
CA ASP A 252 7.74 -14.50 -11.06
C ASP A 252 7.00 -15.80 -11.40
N HIS A 253 5.75 -15.87 -10.96
CA HIS A 253 4.84 -17.00 -11.14
C HIS A 253 5.32 -18.35 -10.57
N HIS A 254 6.37 -18.36 -9.73
CA HIS A 254 6.77 -19.55 -8.99
C HIS A 254 5.73 -19.94 -7.94
N HIS A 255 5.91 -21.15 -7.39
CA HIS A 255 5.07 -21.64 -6.29
C HIS A 255 5.11 -20.65 -5.11
N PRO A 256 3.98 -20.42 -4.40
CA PRO A 256 3.93 -19.42 -3.32
C PRO A 256 5.02 -19.58 -2.26
N THR A 257 5.42 -20.82 -1.95
CA THR A 257 6.49 -21.11 -0.97
C THR A 257 7.87 -20.64 -1.39
N ILE A 258 8.09 -20.35 -2.67
CA ILE A 258 9.34 -19.79 -3.22
C ILE A 258 9.16 -18.30 -3.44
N TYR A 259 8.08 -17.92 -4.13
CA TYR A 259 7.88 -16.54 -4.58
C TYR A 259 7.57 -15.58 -3.43
N LEU A 260 6.74 -15.95 -2.44
CA LEU A 260 6.37 -15.02 -1.37
C LEU A 260 7.53 -14.69 -0.44
N PRO A 261 8.38 -15.63 0.02
CA PRO A 261 9.59 -15.28 0.76
C PRO A 261 10.51 -14.37 -0.04
N TYR A 262 10.69 -14.64 -1.34
CA TYR A 262 11.46 -13.79 -2.23
C TYR A 262 10.87 -12.37 -2.32
N LEU A 263 9.57 -12.25 -2.56
CA LEU A 263 8.86 -10.96 -2.63
C LEU A 263 9.02 -10.17 -1.32
N ILE A 264 8.85 -10.82 -0.17
CA ILE A 264 8.99 -10.18 1.15
C ILE A 264 10.43 -9.65 1.33
N VAL A 265 11.45 -10.44 1.00
CA VAL A 265 12.85 -9.99 1.12
C VAL A 265 13.14 -8.86 0.14
N VAL A 266 12.79 -9.02 -1.14
CA VAL A 266 13.12 -8.04 -2.18
C VAL A 266 12.32 -6.75 -2.02
N CYS A 267 11.00 -6.81 -1.90
CA CYS A 267 10.19 -5.60 -1.78
C CYS A 267 10.34 -4.98 -0.39
N ASN A 268 10.09 -5.72 0.68
CA ASN A 268 10.00 -5.11 2.00
C ASN A 268 11.37 -4.77 2.57
N LEU A 269 12.35 -5.68 2.46
CA LEU A 269 13.67 -5.53 3.11
C LEU A 269 14.73 -4.88 2.23
N TYR A 270 14.70 -5.08 0.92
CA TYR A 270 15.73 -4.52 0.05
C TYR A 270 15.28 -3.19 -0.57
N LEU A 271 14.22 -3.22 -1.38
CA LEU A 271 13.79 -2.06 -2.15
C LEU A 271 13.17 -0.96 -1.28
N ASN A 272 12.36 -1.32 -0.28
CA ASN A 272 11.66 -0.33 0.54
C ASN A 272 12.51 0.28 1.65
N THR A 273 13.62 -0.35 2.05
CA THR A 273 14.49 0.12 3.14
C THR A 273 15.06 1.52 2.87
N LEU A 274 15.62 1.76 1.69
CA LEU A 274 16.23 3.05 1.37
C LEU A 274 15.20 4.20 1.35
N PRO A 275 14.04 4.08 0.66
CA PRO A 275 12.93 5.00 0.80
C PRO A 275 12.55 5.28 2.25
N VAL A 276 12.34 4.24 3.05
CA VAL A 276 11.90 4.39 4.44
C VAL A 276 12.94 5.10 5.31
N ILE A 277 14.22 4.76 5.17
CA ILE A 277 15.31 5.44 5.88
C ILE A 277 15.32 6.93 5.51
N GLY A 278 15.21 7.26 4.23
CA GLY A 278 15.16 8.65 3.75
C GLY A 278 13.98 9.42 4.35
N LEU A 279 12.78 8.83 4.34
CA LEU A 279 11.59 9.42 4.93
C LEU A 279 11.72 9.56 6.45
N TYR A 280 12.23 8.54 7.14
CA TYR A 280 12.45 8.56 8.57
C TYR A 280 13.37 9.72 8.98
N PHE A 281 14.51 9.87 8.30
CA PHE A 281 15.43 10.98 8.57
C PHE A 281 14.80 12.33 8.20
N ALA A 282 14.12 12.43 7.07
CA ALA A 282 13.47 13.69 6.67
C ALA A 282 12.44 14.14 7.73
N THR A 283 11.55 13.25 8.16
CA THR A 283 10.51 13.57 9.15
C THR A 283 11.10 13.89 10.53
N ASN A 284 12.06 13.11 11.01
CA ASN A 284 12.66 13.35 12.33
C ASN A 284 13.63 14.54 12.34
N TYR A 285 14.29 14.84 11.22
CA TYR A 285 15.07 16.07 11.06
C TYR A 285 14.16 17.31 11.10
N LEU A 286 13.04 17.29 10.36
CA LEU A 286 12.07 18.39 10.38
C LEU A 286 11.59 18.67 11.81
N LYS A 287 11.24 17.62 12.57
CA LYS A 287 10.91 17.75 14.00
C LYS A 287 11.97 18.53 14.79
N SER A 288 13.25 18.20 14.60
CA SER A 288 14.36 18.84 15.34
C SER A 288 14.61 20.31 15.00
N VAL A 289 14.06 20.80 13.88
CA VAL A 289 14.24 22.19 13.41
C VAL A 289 13.11 23.10 13.89
N TYR A 290 11.91 22.55 14.09
CA TYR A 290 10.70 23.32 14.43
C TYR A 290 10.32 23.29 15.91
N VAL A 291 10.95 22.42 16.71
CA VAL A 291 10.80 22.31 18.17
C VAL A 291 12.04 22.85 18.87
#